data_AF-Q11JR7-F1
#
_entry.id   AF-Q11JR7-F1
#
_cell.length_a   1.000
_cell.length_b   1.000
_cell.length_c   1.000
_cell.angle_alpha   90.00
_cell.angle_beta   90.00
_cell.angle_gamma   90.00
#
_symmetry.space_group_name_H-M   'P 1'
#
loop_
_entity.id
_entity.type
_entity.pdbx_description
1 polymer ?
#
loop_
_entity_poly.entity_id
_entity_poly.type
_entity_poly.pdbx_seq_one_letter_code
_entity_poly.pdbx_strand_id
1 'polypeptide(L)'
;MHMTVADIEALIEEEKRTTCAECHSAAWAEGLLAGIEPEIIAEAALATALGELGKSGEEEKLLELLDTMRRRVLLGDFLPQQSRH
;
A
#
# COMPACT_ATOMS: atom_id res chain seq x y z
N MET A 1 -21.88 17.54 19.96
CA MET A 1 -20.80 16.53 19.89
C MET A 1 -19.49 17.31 19.94
N HIS A 2 -18.73 17.22 21.03
CA HIS A 2 -17.40 17.86 21.08
C HIS A 2 -16.40 16.84 20.56
N MET A 3 -15.79 17.12 19.41
CA MET A 3 -14.65 16.35 18.92
C MET A 3 -13.43 16.72 19.76
N THR A 4 -12.73 15.70 20.25
CA THR A 4 -11.46 15.86 20.93
C THR A 4 -10.33 16.04 19.91
N VAL A 5 -9.16 16.47 20.38
CA VAL A 5 -7.96 16.52 19.53
C VAL A 5 -7.61 15.13 18.99
N ALA A 6 -7.76 14.09 19.80
CA ALA A 6 -7.53 12.71 19.38
C ALA A 6 -8.49 12.26 18.27
N ASP A 7 -9.76 12.68 18.31
CA ASP A 7 -10.72 12.38 17.23
C ASP A 7 -10.31 13.08 15.92
N ILE A 8 -9.78 14.30 16.00
CA ILE A 8 -9.28 15.04 14.84
C ILE A 8 -8.02 14.37 14.28
N GLU A 9 -7.10 13.92 15.14
CA GLU A 9 -5.88 13.21 14.73
C GLU A 9 -6.21 11.89 14.02
N ALA A 10 -7.17 11.13 14.53
CA ALA A 10 -7.64 9.89 13.90
C ALA A 10 -8.24 10.15 12.50
N LEU A 11 -9.06 11.19 12.36
CA LEU A 11 -9.61 11.60 11.06
C LEU A 11 -8.51 12.01 10.08
N ILE A 12 -7.49 12.72 10.55
CA ILE A 12 -6.34 13.11 9.72
C ILE A 12 -5.54 11.89 9.27
N GLU A 13 -5.33 10.91 10.15
CA GLU A 13 -4.63 9.68 9.79
C GLU A 13 -5.42 8.87 8.75
N GLU A 14 -6.73 8.77 8.92
CA GLU A 14 -7.60 8.08 7.96
C GLU A 14 -7.62 8.78 6.61
N GLU A 15 -7.72 10.12 6.59
CA GLU A 15 -7.66 10.90 5.35
C GLU A 15 -6.31 10.68 4.63
N LYS A 16 -5.19 10.74 5.35
CA LYS A 16 -3.86 10.46 4.75
C LYS A 16 -3.80 9.07 4.12
N ARG A 17 -4.37 8.06 4.78
CA ARG A 17 -4.41 6.68 4.29
C ARG A 17 -5.28 6.59 3.02
N THR A 18 -6.45 7.24 3.02
CA THR A 18 -7.36 7.31 1.87
C THR A 18 -6.71 8.00 0.68
N THR A 19 -6.20 9.23 0.86
CA THR A 19 -5.52 9.98 -0.21
C THR A 19 -4.36 9.19 -0.80
N CYS A 20 -3.55 8.53 0.04
CA CYS A 20 -2.44 7.70 -0.43
C CYS A 20 -2.92 6.53 -1.31
N ALA A 21 -3.98 5.83 -0.91
CA ALA A 21 -4.56 4.74 -1.69
C ALA A 21 -5.10 5.22 -3.04
N GLU A 22 -5.73 6.39 -3.08
CA GLU A 22 -6.22 7.02 -4.32
C GLU A 22 -5.08 7.38 -5.27
N CYS A 23 -4.00 8.00 -4.75
CA CYS A 23 -2.82 8.32 -5.56
C CYS A 23 -2.21 7.07 -6.22
N HIS A 24 -2.06 5.98 -5.46
CA HIS A 24 -1.52 4.72 -6.01
C HIS A 24 -2.48 4.06 -7.01
N SER A 25 -3.78 4.14 -6.76
CA SER A 25 -4.80 3.62 -7.69
C SER A 25 -4.79 4.39 -9.02
N ALA A 26 -4.62 5.71 -8.97
CA ALA A 26 -4.49 6.55 -10.16
C ALA A 26 -3.23 6.19 -10.96
N ALA A 27 -2.07 6.09 -10.30
CA ALA A 27 -0.81 5.69 -10.94
C ALA A 27 -0.90 4.30 -11.60
N TRP A 28 -1.60 3.36 -10.95
CA TRP A 28 -1.88 2.04 -11.51
C TRP A 28 -2.75 2.12 -12.77
N ALA A 29 -3.84 2.88 -12.72
CA ALA A 29 -4.73 3.06 -13.86
C ALA A 29 -4.03 3.71 -15.05
N GLU A 30 -3.18 4.71 -14.81
CA GLU A 30 -2.36 5.35 -15.85
C GLU A 30 -1.40 4.36 -16.53
N GLY A 31 -0.73 3.50 -15.76
CA GLY A 31 0.14 2.46 -16.31
C GLY A 31 -0.62 1.48 -17.20
N LEU A 32 -1.80 1.03 -16.78
CA LEU A 32 -2.66 0.17 -17.59
C LEU A 32 -3.11 0.87 -18.88
N LEU A 33 -3.48 2.15 -18.82
CA LEU A 33 -3.88 2.94 -19.98
C LEU A 33 -2.72 3.13 -20.98
N ALA A 34 -1.49 3.20 -20.47
CA ALA A 34 -0.28 3.25 -21.29
C ALA A 34 0.09 1.88 -21.92
N GLY A 35 -0.66 0.81 -21.61
CA GLY A 35 -0.41 -0.54 -22.11
C GLY A 35 0.73 -1.27 -21.38
N ILE A 36 1.09 -0.84 -20.18
CA ILE A 36 2.13 -1.47 -19.35
C ILE A 36 1.53 -2.69 -18.64
N GLU A 37 2.24 -3.81 -18.66
CA GLU A 37 1.84 -5.03 -17.99
C GLU A 37 1.75 -4.86 -16.45
N PRO A 38 0.71 -5.40 -15.79
CA PRO A 38 0.52 -5.27 -14.35
C PRO A 38 1.73 -5.67 -13.51
N GLU A 39 2.46 -6.71 -13.93
CA GLU A 39 3.66 -7.21 -13.25
C GLU A 39 4.78 -6.16 -13.24
N ILE A 40 4.94 -5.42 -14.34
CA ILE A 40 5.93 -4.36 -14.48
C ILE A 40 5.55 -3.16 -13.59
N ILE A 41 4.26 -2.79 -13.57
CA ILE A 41 3.75 -1.72 -12.70
C ILE A 41 3.97 -2.09 -11.23
N ALA A 42 3.66 -3.32 -10.85
CA ALA A 42 3.82 -3.82 -9.49
C ALA A 42 5.30 -3.84 -9.06
N GLU A 43 6.19 -4.37 -9.90
CA GLU A 43 7.63 -4.40 -9.62
C GLU A 43 8.19 -2.98 -9.45
N ALA A 44 7.84 -2.06 -10.34
CA ALA A 44 8.29 -0.67 -10.28
C ALA A 44 7.80 0.03 -8.99
N ALA A 45 6.53 -0.17 -8.62
CA ALA A 45 5.97 0.39 -7.40
C ALA A 45 6.65 -0.16 -6.13
N LEU A 46 6.86 -1.48 -6.07
CA LEU A 46 7.54 -2.14 -4.94
C LEU A 46 9.00 -1.71 -4.83
N ALA A 47 9.74 -1.69 -5.94
CA ALA A 47 11.14 -1.26 -5.95
C ALA A 47 11.28 0.20 -5.48
N THR A 48 10.37 1.08 -5.92
CA THR A 48 10.35 2.48 -5.49
C THR A 48 10.07 2.58 -3.99
N ALA A 49 9.02 1.92 -3.49
CA ALA A 49 8.66 1.95 -2.08
C ALA A 49 9.79 1.42 -1.17
N LEU A 50 10.39 0.28 -1.53
CA LEU A 50 11.49 -0.31 -0.78
C LEU A 50 12.75 0.56 -0.84
N GLY A 51 13.03 1.19 -1.99
CA GLY A 51 14.15 2.13 -2.15
C GLY A 51 14.00 3.37 -1.26
N GLU A 52 12.80 3.97 -1.20
CA GLU A 52 12.55 5.12 -0.33
C GLU A 52 12.58 4.73 1.15
N LEU A 53 12.01 3.59 1.53
CA LEU A 53 12.10 3.10 2.91
C LEU A 53 13.55 2.79 3.31
N GLY A 54 14.35 2.20 2.42
CA GLY A 54 15.76 1.92 2.66
C GLY A 54 16.59 3.18 2.94
N LYS A 55 16.25 4.33 2.35
CA LYS A 55 16.92 5.62 2.62
C LYS A 55 16.75 6.09 4.07
N SER A 56 15.72 5.64 4.79
CA SER A 56 15.56 5.95 6.21
C SER A 56 16.62 5.29 7.11
N GLY A 57 17.38 4.32 6.58
CA GLY A 57 18.47 3.64 7.29
C GLY A 57 18.01 2.50 8.21
N GLU A 58 16.73 2.13 8.18
CA GLU A 58 16.16 1.11 9.04
C GLU A 58 15.96 -0.22 8.30
N GLU A 59 17.07 -0.88 7.95
CA GLU A 59 17.06 -2.15 7.19
C GLU A 59 16.22 -3.25 7.87
N GLU A 60 16.30 -3.37 9.20
CA GLU A 60 15.52 -4.36 9.96
C GLU A 60 14.01 -4.15 9.77
N LYS A 61 13.53 -2.90 9.84
CA LYS A 61 12.11 -2.58 9.62
C LYS A 61 11.66 -2.90 8.20
N LEU A 62 12.56 -2.74 7.23
CA LEU A 62 12.29 -3.10 5.84
C LEU A 62 12.10 -4.61 5.67
N LEU A 63 12.96 -5.40 6.32
CA LEU A 63 12.86 -6.86 6.34
C LEU A 63 11.59 -7.33 7.05
N GLU A 64 11.25 -6.74 8.21
CA GLU A 64 10.00 -7.03 8.93
C GLU A 64 8.74 -6.75 8.08
N LEU A 65 8.76 -5.66 7.30
CA LEU A 65 7.69 -5.34 6.37
C LEU A 65 7.56 -6.40 5.27
N LEU A 66 8.68 -6.80 4.66
CA LEU A 66 8.70 -7.85 3.63
C LEU A 66 8.17 -9.18 4.16
N ASP A 67 8.59 -9.59 5.35
CA ASP A 67 8.08 -10.80 5.99
C ASP A 67 6.59 -10.71 6.28
N THR A 68 6.10 -9.54 6.69
CA THR A 68 4.68 -9.31 6.89
C THR A 68 3.89 -9.42 5.58
N MET A 69 4.34 -8.77 4.51
CA MET A 69 3.70 -8.87 3.20
C MET A 69 3.71 -10.30 2.68
N ARG A 70 4.84 -11.01 2.83
CA ARG A 70 4.96 -12.43 2.46
C ARG A 70 3.94 -13.29 3.21
N ARG A 71 3.79 -13.12 4.53
CA ARG A 71 2.78 -13.84 5.32
C ARG A 71 1.37 -13.60 4.79
N ARG A 72 1.01 -12.36 4.48
CA ARG A 72 -0.30 -12.00 3.93
C ARG A 72 -0.57 -12.66 2.58
N VAL A 73 0.44 -12.74 1.71
CA VAL A 73 0.35 -13.50 0.44
C VAL A 73 0.08 -14.98 0.72
N LEU A 74 0.82 -15.60 1.64
CA LEU A 74 0.65 -17.02 1.98
C LEU A 74 -0.73 -17.32 2.60
N LEU A 75 -1.32 -16.36 3.30
CA LEU A 75 -2.67 -16.46 3.85
C LEU A 75 -3.77 -16.21 2.80
N GLY A 76 -3.39 -15.73 1.60
CA GLY A 76 -4.34 -15.44 0.53
C GLY A 76 -5.06 -14.10 0.68
N ASP A 77 -4.55 -13.17 1.51
CA ASP A 77 -5.19 -11.86 1.77
C ASP A 77 -5.42 -11.01 0.52
N PHE A 78 -4.60 -11.22 -0.52
CA PHE A 78 -4.64 -10.48 -1.78
C PHE A 78 -5.39 -11.23 -2.88
N LEU A 79 -5.83 -12.46 -2.62
CA LEU A 79 -6.66 -13.20 -3.56
C LEU A 79 -8.11 -12.69 -3.47
N PRO A 80 -8.84 -12.63 -4.60
CA PRO A 80 -10.24 -12.28 -4.56
C PRO A 80 -10.96 -13.22 -3.59
N GLN A 81 -11.66 -12.65 -2.60
CA GLN A 81 -12.58 -13.45 -1.79
C GLN A 81 -13.60 -14.06 -2.74
N GLN A 82 -13.49 -15.36 -2.99
CA GLN A 82 -14.52 -16.09 -3.71
C GLN A 82 -15.77 -16.00 -2.84
N SER A 83 -16.63 -15.04 -3.14
CA SER A 83 -17.99 -15.00 -2.59
C SER A 83 -18.67 -16.26 -3.11
N ARG A 84 -18.74 -17.28 -2.23
CA ARG A 84 -19.63 -18.42 -2.41
C ARG A 84 -21.05 -17.87 -2.34
N HIS A 85 -21.60 -17.48 -3.49
CA HIS A 85 -23.03 -17.30 -3.72
C HIS A 85 -23.61 -18.58 -4.29
#